data_AF-A0A9D8QEX8-F1
#
_entry.id   AF-A0A9D8QEX8-F1
#
_cell.length_a   1.000
_cell.length_b   1.000
_cell.length_c   1.000
_cell.angle_alpha   90.00
_cell.angle_beta   90.00
_cell.angle_gamma   90.00
#
_symmetry.space_group_name_H-M   'P 1'
#
loop_
_entity.id
_entity.type
_entity.pdbx_description
1 polymer ?
#
loop_
_entity_poly.entity_id
_entity_poly.type
_entity_poly.pdbx_seq_one_letter_code
_entity_poly.pdbx_strand_id
1 'polypeptide(L)'
;MRDLASNLKFITALSPAVQAATVNGVAVDTKGFGSAAFVLNTGAIAGAGDFGAKLQESDVSGSGYTDVAPGDLTGSFEATAVADATDKVSYIGHKRYVRLVLTKAGGTSIAAGAVAILGHAAERPIS
;
A
#
# COMPACT_ATOMS: atom_id res chain seq x y z
N MET A 1 -24.79 -3.24 -16.51
CA MET A 1 -23.44 -3.26 -15.90
C MET A 1 -23.60 -3.58 -14.43
N ARG A 2 -22.79 -4.47 -13.83
CA ARG A 2 -22.86 -4.80 -12.40
C ARG A 2 -21.89 -3.92 -11.62
N ASP A 3 -22.26 -3.54 -10.40
CA ASP A 3 -21.39 -2.73 -9.55
C ASP A 3 -20.20 -3.53 -9.00
N LEU A 4 -19.01 -2.93 -9.07
CA LEU A 4 -17.76 -3.47 -8.56
C LEU A 4 -17.44 -2.91 -7.17
N ALA A 5 -17.77 -1.64 -6.92
CA ALA A 5 -17.34 -0.94 -5.72
C ALA A 5 -17.97 -1.53 -4.44
N SER A 6 -19.23 -1.97 -4.49
CA SER A 6 -19.89 -2.61 -3.34
C SER A 6 -19.24 -3.93 -2.88
N ASN A 7 -18.31 -4.49 -3.68
CA ASN A 7 -17.60 -5.73 -3.37
C ASN A 7 -16.17 -5.50 -2.85
N LEU A 8 -15.71 -4.25 -2.82
CA LEU A 8 -14.35 -3.89 -2.46
C LEU A 8 -14.36 -2.82 -1.39
N LYS A 9 -13.55 -2.99 -0.35
CA LYS A 9 -13.28 -1.93 0.62
C LYS A 9 -12.07 -1.14 0.14
N PHE A 10 -12.20 0.19 0.08
CA PHE A 10 -11.10 1.08 -0.24
C PHE A 10 -10.66 1.82 1.02
N ILE A 11 -9.37 1.76 1.32
CA ILE A 11 -8.76 2.39 2.50
C ILE A 11 -7.55 3.19 2.04
N THR A 12 -7.42 4.44 2.48
CA THR A 12 -6.20 5.22 2.25
C THR A 12 -5.03 4.56 2.98
N ALA A 13 -4.10 3.96 2.23
CA ALA A 13 -2.90 3.32 2.78
C ALA A 13 -1.78 4.33 3.00
N LEU A 14 -1.66 5.33 2.12
CA LEU A 14 -0.77 6.48 2.28
C LEU A 14 -1.51 7.73 1.83
N SER A 15 -1.62 8.73 2.72
CA SER A 15 -2.27 10.01 2.39
C SER A 15 -1.54 10.67 1.20
N PRO A 16 -2.27 11.05 0.14
CA PRO A 16 -1.68 11.71 -1.00
C PRO A 16 -1.06 13.05 -0.60
N ALA A 17 0.26 13.18 -0.75
CA ALA A 17 0.99 14.41 -0.46
C ALA A 17 2.34 14.43 -1.18
N VAL A 18 3.01 15.58 -1.15
CA VAL A 18 4.42 15.68 -1.49
C VAL A 18 5.23 15.14 -0.31
N GLN A 19 5.82 13.98 -0.49
CA GLN A 19 6.63 13.29 0.52
C GLN A 19 8.09 13.70 0.38
N ALA A 20 8.66 14.26 1.45
CA ALA A 20 10.06 14.70 1.49
C ALA A 20 10.94 13.85 2.43
N ALA A 21 10.36 12.85 3.09
CA ALA A 21 11.02 11.93 4.01
C ALA A 21 10.43 10.52 3.88
N THR A 22 11.05 9.54 4.56
CA THR A 22 10.47 8.21 4.72
C THR A 22 9.16 8.31 5.51
N VAL A 23 8.09 7.71 4.99
CA VAL A 23 6.76 7.74 5.60
C VAL A 23 6.23 6.32 5.74
N ASN A 24 5.73 6.02 6.93
CA ASN A 24 4.95 4.82 7.19
C ASN A 24 3.47 5.15 6.94
N GLY A 25 2.83 4.36 6.09
CA GLY A 25 1.40 4.42 5.84
C GLY A 25 0.56 3.95 7.03
N VAL A 26 -0.75 4.02 6.83
CA VAL A 26 -1.74 3.60 7.81
C VAL A 26 -1.72 2.07 7.95
N ALA A 27 -1.95 1.60 9.17
CA ALA A 27 -2.18 0.18 9.44
C ALA A 27 -3.53 -0.27 8.86
N VAL A 28 -3.49 -1.10 7.83
CA VAL A 28 -4.68 -1.68 7.21
C VAL A 28 -5.00 -3.01 7.89
N ASP A 29 -6.18 -3.11 8.53
CA ASP A 29 -6.69 -4.36 9.11
C ASP A 29 -7.33 -5.21 8.01
N THR A 30 -6.77 -6.41 7.79
CA THR A 30 -7.26 -7.38 6.79
C THR A 30 -8.38 -8.26 7.33
N LYS A 31 -8.73 -8.15 8.63
CA LYS A 31 -9.73 -9.01 9.25
C LYS A 31 -11.08 -8.92 8.53
N GLY A 32 -11.62 -10.09 8.19
CA GLY A 32 -12.91 -10.23 7.50
C GLY A 32 -12.82 -10.15 5.98
N PHE A 33 -11.62 -10.05 5.41
CA PHE A 33 -11.36 -10.03 3.97
C PHE A 33 -10.41 -11.17 3.57
N GLY A 34 -10.70 -11.83 2.45
CA GLY A 34 -9.88 -12.93 1.91
C GLY A 34 -8.80 -12.48 0.92
N SER A 35 -8.72 -11.20 0.58
CA SER A 35 -7.69 -10.67 -0.32
C SER A 35 -7.40 -9.20 -0.03
N ALA A 36 -6.14 -8.79 -0.13
CA ALA A 36 -5.71 -7.40 -0.02
C ALA A 36 -4.75 -7.03 -1.17
N ALA A 37 -4.95 -5.86 -1.77
CA ALA A 37 -4.04 -5.30 -2.75
C ALA A 37 -3.73 -3.85 -2.42
N PHE A 38 -2.49 -3.43 -2.63
CA PHE A 38 -2.03 -2.07 -2.44
C PHE A 38 -1.70 -1.48 -3.80
N VAL A 39 -2.31 -0.34 -4.09
CA VAL A 39 -2.05 0.45 -5.30
C VAL A 39 -1.32 1.71 -4.86
N LEU A 40 -0.10 1.89 -5.37
CA LEU A 40 0.71 3.09 -5.17
C LEU A 40 0.61 3.94 -6.43
N ASN A 41 0.22 5.20 -6.27
CA ASN A 41 0.25 6.20 -7.33
C ASN A 41 1.37 7.19 -7.02
N THR A 42 2.25 7.36 -7.98
CA THR A 42 3.33 8.34 -7.95
C THR A 42 2.99 9.44 -8.95
N GLY A 43 3.16 10.69 -8.54
CA GLY A 43 3.05 11.86 -9.40
C GLY A 43 4.43 12.42 -9.74
N ALA A 44 4.46 13.73 -10.00
CA ALA A 44 5.69 14.43 -10.34
C ALA A 44 6.78 14.27 -9.27
N ILE A 45 7.99 13.97 -9.75
CA ILE A 45 9.22 14.02 -8.95
C ILE A 45 9.77 15.44 -9.08
N ALA A 46 9.73 16.22 -8.00
CA ALA A 46 10.27 17.57 -8.01
C ALA A 46 11.81 17.51 -7.96
N GLY A 47 12.48 17.82 -9.07
CA GLY A 47 13.93 17.78 -9.17
C GLY A 47 14.47 16.34 -9.20
N ALA A 48 14.87 15.82 -8.04
CA ALA A 48 15.30 14.44 -7.86
C ALA A 48 14.51 13.80 -6.71
N GLY A 49 14.20 12.52 -6.82
CA GLY A 49 13.49 11.77 -5.79
C GLY A 49 13.70 10.28 -6.02
N ASP A 50 14.45 9.65 -5.12
CA ASP A 50 14.64 8.20 -5.12
C ASP A 50 13.87 7.65 -3.92
N PHE A 51 12.73 7.03 -4.21
CA PHE A 51 11.82 6.49 -3.21
C PHE A 51 11.48 5.05 -3.58
N GLY A 52 11.70 4.14 -2.65
CA GLY A 52 11.29 2.74 -2.79
C GLY A 52 10.08 2.45 -1.91
N ALA A 53 9.11 1.70 -2.44
CA ALA A 53 7.95 1.26 -1.66
C ALA A 53 8.08 -0.20 -1.25
N LYS A 54 7.58 -0.52 -0.06
CA LYS A 54 7.48 -1.90 0.43
C LYS A 54 6.24 -2.08 1.31
N LEU A 55 5.81 -3.32 1.47
CA LEU A 55 4.79 -3.67 2.46
C LEU A 55 5.46 -4.20 3.72
N GLN A 56 4.89 -3.82 4.86
CA GLN A 56 5.22 -4.39 6.16
C GLN A 56 3.97 -4.94 6.81
N GLU A 57 4.13 -6.00 7.58
CA GLU A 57 3.04 -6.72 8.24
C GLU A 57 3.28 -6.90 9.74
N SER A 58 2.20 -7.03 10.50
CA SER A 58 2.20 -7.27 11.95
C SER A 58 0.92 -7.96 12.41
N ASP A 59 0.99 -8.69 13.52
CA ASP A 59 -0.17 -9.21 14.24
C ASP A 59 -0.83 -8.14 15.14
N VAL A 60 -0.08 -7.09 15.51
CA VAL A 60 -0.50 -6.05 16.44
C VAL A 60 -0.61 -4.71 15.72
N SER A 61 -1.67 -3.97 16.01
CA SER A 61 -1.85 -2.64 15.44
C SER A 61 -0.78 -1.70 15.96
N GLY A 62 -0.07 -1.01 15.06
CA GLY A 62 0.84 0.09 15.42
C GLY A 62 2.23 -0.31 15.92
N SER A 63 2.55 -1.60 16.07
CA SER A 63 3.88 -2.06 16.50
C SER A 63 4.25 -3.41 15.88
N GLY A 64 5.54 -3.80 15.97
CA GLY A 64 5.99 -5.14 15.53
C GLY A 64 6.02 -5.37 14.02
N TYR A 65 6.00 -4.30 13.21
CA TYR A 65 6.02 -4.42 11.76
C TYR A 65 7.34 -4.95 11.22
N THR A 66 7.26 -6.01 10.42
CA THR A 66 8.38 -6.57 9.65
C THR A 66 8.09 -6.49 8.17
N ASP A 67 9.13 -6.49 7.34
CA ASP A 67 8.96 -6.53 5.89
C ASP A 67 8.25 -7.82 5.49
N VAL A 68 7.26 -7.72 4.60
CA VAL A 68 6.51 -8.88 4.12
C VAL A 68 7.44 -9.78 3.29
N ALA A 69 7.40 -11.08 3.54
CA ALA A 69 8.19 -12.03 2.78
C ALA A 69 7.75 -12.05 1.30
N PRO A 70 8.67 -12.24 0.34
CA PRO A 70 8.30 -12.29 -1.09
C PRO A 70 7.27 -13.38 -1.44
N GLY A 71 7.25 -14.49 -0.69
CA GLY A 71 6.25 -15.56 -0.87
C GLY A 71 4.83 -15.15 -0.46
N ASP A 72 4.70 -14.10 0.35
CA ASP A 72 3.42 -13.54 0.81
C ASP A 72 2.97 -12.34 -0.04
N LEU A 73 3.65 -12.09 -1.16
CA LEU A 73 3.34 -11.04 -2.12
C LEU A 73 3.09 -11.60 -3.52
N THR A 74 2.19 -10.96 -4.26
CA THR A 74 2.08 -11.14 -5.71
C THR A 74 2.40 -9.82 -6.39
N GLY A 75 3.47 -9.82 -7.17
CA GLY A 75 4.08 -8.60 -7.72
C GLY A 75 5.06 -7.96 -6.74
N SER A 76 5.68 -6.87 -7.18
CA SER A 76 6.62 -6.07 -6.40
C SER A 76 6.47 -4.61 -6.80
N PHE A 77 6.76 -3.70 -5.86
CA PHE A 77 6.95 -2.31 -6.23
C PHE A 77 8.28 -2.15 -6.96
N GLU A 78 8.37 -1.11 -7.78
CA GLU A 78 9.65 -0.71 -8.34
C GLU A 78 10.62 -0.30 -7.22
N ALA A 79 11.89 -0.66 -7.39
CA ALA A 79 12.93 -0.31 -6.41
C ALA A 79 13.06 1.21 -6.25
N THR A 80 12.88 1.93 -7.36
CA THR A 80 12.82 3.39 -7.42
C THR A 80 11.52 3.79 -8.11
N ALA A 81 10.70 4.56 -7.41
CA ALA A 81 9.45 5.09 -7.91
C ALA A 81 9.66 5.91 -9.19
N VAL A 82 8.87 5.61 -10.21
CA VAL A 82 8.84 6.34 -11.48
C VAL A 82 7.82 7.47 -11.39
N ALA A 83 8.08 8.62 -12.01
CA ALA A 83 7.11 9.71 -12.06
C ALA A 83 5.85 9.30 -12.85
N ASP A 84 4.69 9.79 -12.41
CA ASP A 84 3.39 9.60 -13.09
C ASP A 84 3.04 8.13 -13.36
N ALA A 85 3.37 7.25 -12.40
CA ALA A 85 3.21 5.81 -12.52
C ALA A 85 2.19 5.25 -11.51
N THR A 86 1.79 4.01 -11.75
CA THR A 86 0.90 3.27 -10.87
C THR A 86 1.39 1.85 -10.71
N ASP A 87 1.80 1.51 -9.50
CA ASP A 87 2.24 0.17 -9.13
C ASP A 87 1.19 -0.51 -8.28
N LYS A 88 1.12 -1.84 -8.38
CA LYS A 88 0.21 -2.64 -7.57
C LYS A 88 0.91 -3.90 -7.06
N VAL A 89 0.69 -4.18 -5.79
CA VAL A 89 1.17 -5.39 -5.13
C VAL A 89 0.03 -6.01 -4.34
N SER A 90 -0.20 -7.30 -4.53
CA SER A 90 -1.17 -8.03 -3.71
C SER A 90 -0.49 -8.66 -2.51
N TYR A 91 -1.17 -8.62 -1.37
CA TYR A 91 -0.76 -9.30 -0.15
C TYR A 91 -1.55 -10.60 -0.01
N ILE A 92 -0.84 -11.72 0.07
CA ILE A 92 -1.38 -13.08 0.22
C ILE A 92 -0.93 -13.76 1.52
N GLY A 93 -0.26 -13.04 2.41
CA GLY A 93 0.14 -13.53 3.72
C GLY A 93 -1.01 -13.62 4.72
N HIS A 94 -0.66 -13.90 5.99
CA HIS A 94 -1.62 -14.28 7.03
C HIS A 94 -1.70 -13.30 8.22
N LYS A 95 -0.91 -12.24 8.23
CA LYS A 95 -0.90 -11.25 9.31
C LYS A 95 -2.10 -10.33 9.20
N ARG A 96 -2.52 -9.82 10.37
CA ARG A 96 -3.74 -9.02 10.50
C ARG A 96 -3.56 -7.59 10.00
N TYR A 97 -2.41 -6.97 10.24
CA TYR A 97 -2.18 -5.58 9.88
C TYR A 97 -1.08 -5.49 8.83
N VAL A 98 -1.38 -4.79 7.73
CA VAL A 98 -0.40 -4.52 6.67
C VAL A 98 -0.33 -3.01 6.45
N ARG A 99 0.87 -2.47 6.21
CA ARG A 99 1.07 -1.07 5.88
C ARG A 99 2.03 -0.92 4.72
N LEU A 100 1.83 0.12 3.92
CA LEU A 100 2.80 0.53 2.92
C LEU A 100 3.84 1.45 3.58
N VAL A 101 5.11 1.23 3.28
CA VAL A 101 6.21 2.10 3.70
C VAL A 101 6.87 2.66 2.46
N LEU A 102 6.90 3.99 2.37
CA LEU A 102 7.61 4.70 1.33
C LEU A 102 8.94 5.18 1.91
N THR A 103 10.04 4.60 1.45
CA THR A 103 11.39 4.87 1.94
C THR A 103 12.08 5.84 1.03
N LYS A 104 12.57 6.95 1.58
CA LYS A 104 13.42 7.89 0.83
C LYS A 104 14.86 7.37 0.83
N ALA A 105 15.32 6.91 -0.32
CA ALA A 105 16.72 6.55 -0.53
C ALA A 105 17.57 7.78 -0.89
N GLY A 106 16.98 8.78 -1.56
CA GLY A 106 17.68 10.02 -1.93
C GLY A 106 16.79 11.11 -2.52
N GLY A 107 17.38 12.24 -2.89
CA GLY A 107 16.71 13.36 -3.54
C GLY A 107 15.93 14.29 -2.60
N THR A 108 14.99 15.04 -3.16
CA THR A 108 14.21 16.08 -2.47
C THR A 108 12.83 15.56 -2.05
N SER A 109 11.96 15.25 -3.01
CA SER A 109 10.58 14.88 -2.76
C SER A 109 9.90 14.21 -3.95
N ILE A 110 8.81 13.50 -3.67
CA ILE A 110 7.92 12.87 -4.65
C ILE A 110 6.46 13.12 -4.26
N ALA A 111 5.57 13.39 -5.21
CA ALA A 111 4.14 13.29 -4.96
C ALA A 111 3.74 11.81 -4.93
N ALA A 112 3.25 11.32 -3.80
CA ALA A 112 2.86 9.91 -3.68
C ALA A 112 1.63 9.74 -2.80
N GLY A 113 0.77 8.79 -3.18
CA GLY A 113 -0.39 8.35 -2.43
C GLY A 113 -0.66 6.88 -2.70
N ALA A 114 -1.30 6.19 -1.76
CA ALA A 114 -1.61 4.79 -1.92
C ALA A 114 -2.98 4.42 -1.37
N VAL A 115 -3.61 3.45 -2.01
CA VAL A 115 -4.91 2.89 -1.61
C VAL A 115 -4.75 1.39 -1.40
N ALA A 116 -5.22 0.91 -0.25
CA ALA A 116 -5.46 -0.49 0.00
C ALA A 116 -6.88 -0.85 -0.46
N ILE A 117 -6.98 -1.95 -1.19
CA ILE A 117 -8.21 -2.52 -1.71
C ILE A 117 -8.37 -3.89 -1.06
N LEU A 118 -9.41 -4.07 -0.26
CA LEU A 118 -9.74 -5.35 0.37
C LEU A 118 -10.94 -5.98 -0.35
N GLY A 119 -10.83 -7.26 -0.67
CA GLY A 119 -11.85 -8.04 -1.37
C GLY A 119 -12.19 -9.34 -0.64
N HIS A 120 -13.14 -10.09 -1.18
CA HIS A 120 -13.64 -11.34 -0.58
C HIS A 120 -14.07 -11.15 0.88
N ALA A 121 -14.93 -10.16 1.13
CA ALA A 121 -15.47 -9.93 2.46
C ALA A 121 -16.36 -11.10 2.92
N ALA A 122 -16.24 -11.44 4.20
CA ALA A 122 -17.08 -12.46 4.84
C ALA A 122 -18.56 -12.04 4.90
N GLU A 123 -18.85 -10.73 4.97
CA GLU A 123 -20.19 -10.16 4.93
C GLU A 123 -20.29 -9.08 3.85
N ARG A 124 -21.41 -9.06 3.10
CA ARG A 124 -21.68 -8.16 1.97
C ARG A 124 -23.07 -7.54 2.12
N PRO A 125 -23.29 -6.27 1.72
CA PRO A 125 -22.37 -5.34 1.05
C PRO A 125 -21.39 -4.66 2.01
N ILE A 126 -20.26 -4.23 1.46
CA ILE A 126 -19.19 -3.55 2.20
C ILE A 126 -19.48 -2.05 2.16
N SER A 127 -19.43 -1.37 3.32
CA SER A 127 -19.54 0.09 3.43
C SER A 127 -18.21 0.80 3.26
#